data_AF-A0A1E5SP18-F1
#
_entry.id   AF-A0A1E5SP18-F1
#
_cell.length_a   1.000
_cell.length_b   1.000
_cell.length_c   1.000
_cell.angle_alpha   90.00
_cell.angle_beta   90.00
_cell.angle_gamma   90.00
#
_symmetry.space_group_name_H-M   'P 1'
#
loop_
_entity.id
_entity.type
_entity.pdbx_description
1 polymer ?
#
loop_
_entity_poly.entity_id
_entity_poly.type
_entity_poly.pdbx_seq_one_letter_code
_entity_poly.pdbx_strand_id
1 'polypeptide(L)'
;MKNKSFLLLVVFALVWSHQAEAQLFKRKKKKTNVSGLVIEEAPDLEKEERKFQRRLVNPIRKTINRFNFSIEKGVGYFSYRNPLNDVSVIRDPRGDQLYIVPLDEEQGLTSPINAFNNWFTDLTPIGIERIDDDSHIVRTDTSSFTYNNNGRINPLTFRFSISLKKLDKGHYERTKEKIYLDDDMIRIGGGIGFGGLRFRNPASTQDVSSLLRGYTLPETKLSTTKLFASLSYNMYTIGDYSIHADVLGGVWKVKAKQVNTDVVNYDPFFNIGVMFQMKFSKYFKGYIRPSFELRSYTVSNDLVNIQHKFSVFTIDLGLLFKYPIYPRNKYQADQVQMEHIFNNKIYRGRPFYRKQNPRFGQNRIRRKPIGSSFPRARKNKSRKGN
;
A
#
# COMPACT_ATOMS: atom_id res chain seq x y z
N MET A 1 13.98 15.45 22.80
CA MET A 1 14.71 14.29 22.20
C MET A 1 14.65 13.08 23.12
N LYS A 2 13.65 12.20 22.97
CA LYS A 2 13.52 10.84 23.52
C LYS A 2 12.28 10.27 22.81
N ASN A 3 12.32 9.01 22.34
CA ASN A 3 11.26 8.25 21.61
C ASN A 3 11.59 7.76 20.20
N LYS A 4 12.86 7.70 19.79
CA LYS A 4 13.26 6.99 18.54
C LYS A 4 13.67 5.52 18.74
N SER A 5 13.74 5.03 19.98
CA SER A 5 14.28 3.69 20.27
C SER A 5 13.24 2.58 20.40
N PHE A 6 11.94 2.90 20.47
CA PHE A 6 10.91 1.87 20.72
C PHE A 6 10.44 1.16 19.44
N LEU A 7 10.52 1.82 18.28
CA LEU A 7 10.08 1.24 17.01
C LEU A 7 11.07 0.22 16.41
N LEU A 8 12.35 0.27 16.82
CA LEU A 8 13.38 -0.66 16.35
C LEU A 8 13.34 -2.01 17.11
N LEU A 9 12.78 -2.02 18.32
CA LEU A 9 12.69 -3.21 19.18
C LEU A 9 11.61 -4.20 18.73
N VAL A 10 10.53 -3.73 18.11
CA VAL A 10 9.44 -4.60 17.61
C VAL A 10 9.82 -5.31 16.30
N VAL A 11 10.69 -4.73 15.49
CA VAL A 11 11.19 -5.36 14.25
C VAL A 11 12.25 -6.42 14.55
N PHE A 12 13.02 -6.29 15.63
CA PHE A 12 13.99 -7.31 16.07
C PHE A 12 13.36 -8.46 16.88
N ALA A 13 12.27 -8.21 17.62
CA ALA A 13 11.61 -9.25 18.41
C ALA A 13 10.95 -10.37 17.57
N LEU A 14 10.60 -10.11 16.30
CA LEU A 14 10.00 -11.12 15.41
C LEU A 14 11.02 -11.96 14.62
N VAL A 15 12.32 -11.70 14.77
CA VAL A 15 13.40 -12.46 14.12
C VAL A 15 14.09 -13.42 15.10
N TRP A 16 13.77 -13.38 16.39
CA TRP A 16 14.48 -14.09 17.46
C TRP A 16 13.72 -15.24 18.13
N SER A 17 12.75 -15.86 17.44
CA SER A 17 12.06 -17.05 17.94
C SER A 17 12.31 -18.31 17.10
N HIS A 18 13.52 -18.47 16.57
CA HIS A 18 14.02 -19.76 16.10
C HIS A 18 15.39 -20.02 16.72
N GLN A 19 15.42 -20.91 17.72
CA GLN A 19 16.61 -21.65 18.12
C GLN A 19 17.19 -22.31 16.86
N ALA A 20 18.19 -21.66 16.26
CA ALA A 20 19.16 -22.35 15.44
C ALA A 20 20.09 -23.08 16.43
N GLU A 21 19.84 -24.37 16.63
CA GLU A 21 20.85 -25.23 17.26
C GLU A 21 22.14 -25.14 16.45
N ALA A 22 23.14 -24.53 17.07
CA ALA A 22 24.49 -24.45 16.58
C ALA A 22 25.08 -25.87 16.46
N GLN A 23 25.15 -26.39 15.24
CA GLN A 23 26.04 -27.47 14.85
C GLN A 23 27.04 -26.98 13.79
N LEU A 24 27.76 -25.90 14.12
CA LEU A 24 29.00 -25.54 13.45
C LEU A 24 30.12 -25.72 14.48
N PHE A 25 31.11 -26.53 14.14
CA PHE A 25 32.28 -26.94 14.95
C PHE A 25 32.08 -28.10 15.95
N LYS A 26 32.00 -29.33 15.41
CA LYS A 26 32.61 -30.49 16.07
C LYS A 26 33.88 -30.88 15.33
N ARG A 27 35.02 -30.80 16.04
CA ARG A 27 36.34 -31.29 15.61
C ARG A 27 36.23 -32.75 15.16
N LYS A 28 36.82 -33.09 14.01
CA LYS A 28 37.04 -34.47 13.57
C LYS A 28 37.90 -35.20 14.62
N LYS A 29 37.30 -36.06 15.45
CA LYS A 29 38.06 -37.11 16.16
C LYS A 29 38.34 -38.24 15.15
N LYS A 30 39.60 -38.65 15.06
CA LYS A 30 40.07 -39.82 14.30
C LYS A 30 39.22 -41.04 14.66
N LYS A 31 38.68 -41.72 13.65
CA LYS A 31 38.04 -43.03 13.81
C LYS A 31 39.13 -44.09 14.08
N THR A 32 39.07 -44.72 15.23
CA THR A 32 39.65 -46.05 15.46
C THR A 32 38.68 -47.09 14.90
N ASN A 33 39.20 -48.01 14.08
CA ASN A 33 38.48 -49.13 13.53
C ASN A 33 38.29 -50.20 14.60
N VAL A 34 37.12 -50.26 15.24
CA VAL A 34 36.55 -51.52 15.74
C VAL A 34 35.04 -51.46 15.50
N SER A 35 34.57 -52.27 14.57
CA SER A 35 33.15 -52.43 14.24
C SER A 35 32.47 -53.29 15.29
N GLY A 36 31.90 -52.67 16.31
CA GLY A 36 30.79 -53.27 17.04
C GLY A 36 29.54 -53.23 16.16
N LEU A 37 28.80 -54.33 16.08
CA LEU A 37 27.47 -54.38 15.45
C LEU A 37 26.57 -53.32 16.10
N VAL A 38 26.44 -52.17 15.45
CA VAL A 38 25.43 -51.17 15.78
C VAL A 38 24.15 -51.69 15.17
N ILE A 39 23.21 -52.10 16.00
CA ILE A 39 21.81 -52.27 15.60
C ILE A 39 21.37 -50.90 15.10
N GLU A 40 21.25 -50.75 13.78
CA GLU A 40 20.71 -49.53 13.18
C GLU A 40 19.27 -49.38 13.68
N GLU A 41 19.09 -48.45 14.62
CA GLU A 41 17.78 -48.03 15.09
C GLU A 41 16.97 -47.61 13.86
N ALA A 42 15.82 -48.28 13.64
CA ALA A 42 15.01 -48.05 12.45
C ALA A 42 14.77 -46.54 12.28
N PRO A 43 15.04 -45.97 11.08
CA PRO A 43 14.96 -44.54 10.89
C PRO A 43 13.54 -44.08 11.21
N ASP A 44 13.44 -43.22 12.22
CA ASP A 44 12.22 -42.56 12.64
C ASP A 44 11.54 -41.92 11.42
N LEU A 45 10.46 -42.56 10.94
CA LEU A 45 9.79 -42.25 9.68
C LEU A 45 9.38 -40.76 9.61
N GLU A 46 8.98 -40.18 10.74
CA GLU A 46 8.66 -38.76 10.82
C GLU A 46 9.87 -37.85 10.57
N LYS A 47 11.06 -38.23 11.05
CA LYS A 47 12.29 -37.45 10.84
C LYS A 47 12.79 -37.56 9.40
N GLU A 48 12.66 -38.73 8.79
CA GLU A 48 12.92 -38.98 7.36
C GLU A 48 11.98 -38.13 6.50
N GLU A 49 10.67 -38.16 6.76
CA GLU A 49 9.68 -37.36 6.05
C GLU A 49 9.92 -35.86 6.22
N ARG A 50 10.22 -35.39 7.44
CA ARG A 50 10.57 -33.98 7.68
C ARG A 50 11.85 -33.59 6.96
N LYS A 51 12.88 -34.45 6.92
CA LYS A 51 14.11 -34.22 6.14
C LYS A 51 13.82 -34.20 4.65
N PHE A 52 12.96 -35.08 4.15
CA PHE A 52 12.54 -35.13 2.76
C PHE A 52 11.76 -33.86 2.38
N GLN A 53 10.79 -33.45 3.18
CA GLN A 53 10.05 -32.19 3.00
C GLN A 53 10.95 -30.94 3.04
N ARG A 54 11.95 -30.92 3.95
CA ARG A 54 12.96 -29.85 4.01
C ARG A 54 13.86 -29.83 2.76
N ARG A 55 14.14 -30.97 2.14
CA ARG A 55 14.84 -31.04 0.84
C ARG A 55 13.95 -30.56 -0.32
N LEU A 56 12.64 -30.80 -0.24
CA LEU A 56 11.69 -30.46 -1.31
C LEU A 56 11.41 -28.95 -1.44
N VAL A 57 11.48 -28.17 -0.35
CA VAL A 57 11.14 -26.74 -0.34
C VAL A 57 12.23 -25.91 0.29
N ASN A 58 12.75 -24.91 -0.44
CA ASN A 58 13.74 -23.98 0.12
C ASN A 58 13.09 -23.13 1.24
N PRO A 59 13.62 -23.16 2.49
CA PRO A 59 13.02 -22.46 3.62
C PRO A 59 12.97 -20.95 3.43
N ILE A 60 13.99 -20.37 2.78
CA ILE A 60 14.04 -18.92 2.49
C ILE A 60 12.87 -18.54 1.59
N ARG A 61 12.59 -19.31 0.53
CA ARG A 61 11.47 -19.03 -0.39
C ARG A 61 10.12 -19.18 0.28
N LYS A 62 9.98 -20.13 1.20
CA LYS A 62 8.77 -20.32 2.01
C LYS A 62 8.49 -19.09 2.88
N THR A 63 9.54 -18.50 3.48
CA THR A 63 9.43 -17.25 4.24
C THR A 63 9.11 -16.07 3.32
N ILE A 64 9.81 -15.91 2.20
CA ILE A 64 9.60 -14.79 1.26
C ILE A 64 8.18 -14.81 0.67
N ASN A 65 7.59 -15.98 0.41
CA ASN A 65 6.24 -16.08 -0.13
C ASN A 65 5.13 -15.52 0.78
N ARG A 66 5.41 -15.36 2.09
CA ARG A 66 4.46 -14.72 3.03
C ARG A 66 4.31 -13.23 2.78
N PHE A 67 5.30 -12.62 2.13
CA PHE A 67 5.30 -11.22 1.79
C PHE A 67 4.60 -10.96 0.46
N ASN A 68 3.90 -9.84 0.42
CA ASN A 68 3.20 -9.30 -0.72
C ASN A 68 3.84 -7.97 -1.06
N PHE A 69 4.16 -7.81 -2.32
CA PHE A 69 4.50 -6.53 -2.89
C PHE A 69 3.32 -6.04 -3.70
N SER A 70 2.88 -4.82 -3.46
CA SER A 70 1.80 -4.20 -4.20
C SER A 70 2.21 -2.85 -4.76
N ILE A 71 1.85 -2.62 -6.02
CA ILE A 71 1.97 -1.34 -6.70
C ILE A 71 0.58 -0.89 -7.09
N GLU A 72 0.25 0.35 -6.76
CA GLU A 72 -1.08 0.94 -6.92
C GLU A 72 -0.94 2.27 -7.66
N LYS A 73 -1.79 2.48 -8.67
CA LYS A 73 -1.97 3.77 -9.31
C LYS A 73 -3.40 4.22 -9.11
N GLY A 74 -3.59 5.41 -8.55
CA GLY A 74 -4.91 5.95 -8.29
C GLY A 74 -5.20 7.23 -9.04
N VAL A 75 -6.49 7.52 -9.14
CA VAL A 75 -7.06 8.81 -9.56
C VAL A 75 -8.16 9.16 -8.56
N GLY A 76 -8.26 10.43 -8.21
CA GLY A 76 -9.22 10.87 -7.22
C GLY A 76 -9.52 12.35 -7.27
N TYR A 77 -10.43 12.76 -6.40
CA TYR A 77 -10.76 14.15 -6.13
C TYR A 77 -10.50 14.47 -4.66
N PHE A 78 -10.24 15.75 -4.38
CA PHE A 78 -10.20 16.22 -3.01
C PHE A 78 -11.04 17.48 -2.85
N SER A 79 -11.62 17.61 -1.66
CA SER A 79 -12.18 18.86 -1.14
C SER A 79 -11.17 19.45 -0.18
N TYR A 80 -10.92 20.76 -0.31
CA TYR A 80 -10.05 21.54 0.54
C TYR A 80 -10.88 22.55 1.31
N ARG A 81 -10.59 22.68 2.62
CA ARG A 81 -11.21 23.66 3.50
C ARG A 81 -10.12 24.28 4.37
N ASN A 82 -10.15 25.60 4.49
CA ASN A 82 -9.27 26.39 5.34
C ASN A 82 -10.12 27.28 6.23
N PRO A 83 -10.60 26.74 7.36
CA PRO A 83 -11.24 27.57 8.38
C PRO A 83 -10.20 28.53 8.95
N LEU A 84 -10.58 29.80 9.04
CA LEU A 84 -9.79 30.83 9.70
C LEU A 84 -10.45 31.11 11.05
N ASN A 85 -9.65 31.02 12.11
CA ASN A 85 -10.06 31.27 13.48
C ASN A 85 -9.07 32.28 14.08
N ASP A 86 -9.52 33.06 15.05
CA ASP A 86 -8.73 34.01 15.84
C ASP A 86 -7.95 35.05 15.00
N VAL A 87 -8.46 35.34 13.81
CA VAL A 87 -7.91 36.36 12.91
C VAL A 87 -9.00 37.25 12.32
N SER A 88 -8.59 38.41 11.80
CA SER A 88 -9.39 39.25 10.93
C SER A 88 -8.87 39.18 9.51
N VAL A 89 -9.78 38.90 8.59
CA VAL A 89 -9.50 38.83 7.16
C VAL A 89 -9.76 40.19 6.57
N ILE A 90 -8.71 40.79 6.02
CA ILE A 90 -8.75 42.17 5.54
C ILE A 90 -8.37 42.20 4.06
N ARG A 91 -9.18 42.89 3.26
CA ARG A 91 -8.85 43.22 1.87
C ARG A 91 -8.82 44.74 1.71
N ASP A 92 -7.64 45.25 1.37
CA ASP A 92 -7.44 46.64 1.02
C ASP A 92 -7.90 46.87 -0.43
N PRO A 93 -8.88 47.75 -0.69
CA PRO A 93 -9.39 48.02 -2.04
C PRO A 93 -8.38 48.77 -2.93
N ARG A 94 -7.41 49.51 -2.37
CA ARG A 94 -6.46 50.32 -3.14
C ARG A 94 -5.35 49.50 -3.78
N GLY A 95 -4.96 48.41 -3.12
CA GLY A 95 -3.92 47.47 -3.60
C GLY A 95 -4.45 46.10 -4.01
N ASP A 96 -5.74 45.83 -3.83
CA ASP A 96 -6.36 44.49 -3.91
C ASP A 96 -5.63 43.43 -3.05
N GLN A 97 -4.98 43.89 -1.99
CA GLN A 97 -4.14 43.07 -1.13
C GLN A 97 -5.01 42.41 -0.06
N LEU A 98 -4.93 41.08 -0.01
CA LEU A 98 -5.62 40.26 0.96
C LEU A 98 -4.63 39.71 1.99
N TYR A 99 -4.88 39.99 3.26
CA TYR A 99 -4.04 39.58 4.37
C TYR A 99 -4.90 39.23 5.59
N ILE A 100 -4.27 38.60 6.57
CA ILE A 100 -4.87 38.32 7.87
C ILE A 100 -4.12 39.05 8.95
N VAL A 101 -4.83 39.46 9.99
CA VAL A 101 -4.27 40.08 11.20
C VAL A 101 -4.78 39.26 12.40
N PRO A 102 -3.94 38.91 13.38
CA PRO A 102 -4.42 38.32 14.63
C PRO A 102 -5.49 39.22 15.26
N LEU A 103 -6.49 38.61 15.92
CA LEU A 103 -7.41 39.41 16.74
C LEU A 103 -6.63 40.19 17.81
N ASP A 104 -7.17 41.33 18.23
CA ASP A 104 -6.58 42.29 19.18
C ASP A 104 -5.39 43.12 18.67
N GLU A 105 -4.73 42.73 17.58
CA GLU A 105 -3.64 43.52 16.98
C GLU A 105 -4.10 44.58 15.97
N GLU A 106 -5.39 44.57 15.60
CA GLU A 106 -5.99 45.52 14.65
C GLU A 106 -5.92 46.98 15.11
N GLN A 107 -5.83 47.23 16.43
CA GLN A 107 -5.92 48.57 17.00
C GLN A 107 -4.62 49.38 16.92
N GLY A 108 -3.56 48.87 16.27
CA GLY A 108 -2.35 49.64 15.99
C GLY A 108 -1.53 50.02 17.22
N LEU A 109 -1.62 49.24 18.32
CA LEU A 109 -0.78 49.42 19.51
C LEU A 109 0.71 49.20 19.21
N THR A 110 1.01 48.50 18.12
CA THR A 110 2.35 48.29 17.55
C THR A 110 2.33 48.66 16.07
N SER A 111 3.24 49.53 15.63
CA SER A 111 3.47 49.82 14.21
C SER A 111 4.87 49.32 13.81
N PRO A 112 4.99 48.47 12.77
CA PRO A 112 3.91 47.94 11.93
C PRO A 112 3.02 46.91 12.65
N ILE A 113 1.77 46.79 12.20
CA ILE A 113 0.81 45.75 12.62
C ILE A 113 1.32 44.38 12.15
N ASN A 114 1.20 43.32 12.95
CA ASN A 114 1.57 41.98 12.47
C ASN A 114 0.48 41.44 11.53
N ALA A 115 0.64 41.76 10.25
CA ALA A 115 -0.18 41.21 9.18
C ALA A 115 0.56 40.09 8.45
N PHE A 116 -0.17 39.07 8.00
CA PHE A 116 0.40 37.96 7.24
C PHE A 116 -0.30 37.81 5.90
N ASN A 117 0.47 37.60 4.83
CA ASN A 117 -0.03 37.00 3.60
C ASN A 117 0.46 35.56 3.48
N ASN A 118 -0.02 34.87 2.46
CA ASN A 118 0.40 33.51 2.13
C ASN A 118 0.23 32.48 3.27
N TRP A 119 -0.86 32.52 4.04
CA TRP A 119 -1.15 31.50 5.07
C TRP A 119 -1.48 30.10 4.51
N PHE A 120 -1.12 29.79 3.26
CA PHE A 120 -1.32 28.49 2.63
C PHE A 120 -0.08 27.60 2.71
N THR A 121 1.09 28.19 2.46
CA THR A 121 2.38 27.50 2.38
C THR A 121 3.41 28.07 3.35
N ASP A 122 3.16 29.25 3.88
CA ASP A 122 4.05 30.00 4.76
C ASP A 122 3.23 30.92 5.68
N LEU A 123 3.86 31.78 6.47
CA LEU A 123 3.23 32.93 7.11
C LEU A 123 4.11 34.15 6.85
N THR A 124 4.09 34.63 5.61
CA THR A 124 4.96 35.74 5.21
C THR A 124 4.44 37.04 5.83
N PRO A 125 5.23 37.69 6.72
CA PRO A 125 4.80 38.93 7.35
C PRO A 125 4.77 40.07 6.32
N ILE A 126 3.81 40.98 6.49
CA ILE A 126 3.68 42.21 5.72
C ILE A 126 3.71 43.36 6.72
N GLY A 127 4.53 44.38 6.45
CA GLY A 127 4.49 45.63 7.19
C GLY A 127 3.27 46.45 6.78
N ILE A 128 2.24 46.48 7.62
CA ILE A 128 1.07 47.35 7.46
C ILE A 128 1.12 48.40 8.58
N GLU A 129 1.26 49.68 8.21
CA GLU A 129 1.34 50.77 9.20
C GLU A 129 -0.01 51.10 9.82
N ARG A 130 -1.09 51.00 9.03
CA ARG A 130 -2.48 51.16 9.44
C ARG A 130 -3.40 50.39 8.52
N ILE A 131 -4.56 49.99 9.02
CA ILE A 131 -5.66 49.49 8.19
C ILE A 131 -6.43 50.71 7.69
N ASP A 132 -6.53 50.89 6.37
CA ASP A 132 -7.23 52.04 5.78
C ASP A 132 -8.76 51.94 6.02
N ASP A 133 -9.43 53.08 6.19
CA ASP A 133 -10.88 53.17 6.52
C ASP A 133 -11.80 52.56 5.45
N ASP A 134 -11.32 52.43 4.21
CA ASP A 134 -12.04 51.79 3.10
C ASP A 134 -11.81 50.27 3.01
N SER A 135 -10.98 49.70 3.90
CA SER A 135 -10.69 48.27 3.94
C SER A 135 -11.92 47.45 4.29
N HIS A 136 -12.08 46.33 3.60
CA HIS A 136 -13.11 45.35 3.94
C HIS A 136 -12.56 44.40 5.00
N ILE A 137 -13.19 44.37 6.17
CA ILE A 137 -12.75 43.58 7.32
C ILE A 137 -13.86 42.59 7.68
N VAL A 138 -13.49 41.32 7.86
CA VAL A 138 -14.36 40.32 8.49
C VAL A 138 -13.59 39.67 9.62
N ARG A 139 -14.13 39.80 10.83
CA ARG A 139 -13.57 39.16 12.01
C ARG A 139 -14.11 37.73 12.15
N THR A 140 -13.22 36.80 12.52
CA THR A 140 -13.57 35.37 12.63
C THR A 140 -14.17 34.97 13.99
N ASP A 141 -14.15 35.88 14.96
CA ASP A 141 -14.82 35.74 16.25
C ASP A 141 -16.36 35.83 16.14
N THR A 142 -16.83 36.67 15.23
CA THR A 142 -18.25 36.99 15.01
C THR A 142 -18.86 36.18 13.88
N SER A 143 -18.04 35.70 12.94
CA SER A 143 -18.52 34.96 11.77
C SER A 143 -17.62 33.77 11.44
N SER A 144 -18.22 32.63 11.10
CA SER A 144 -17.46 31.45 10.67
C SER A 144 -16.93 31.67 9.26
N PHE A 145 -15.63 31.93 9.15
CA PHE A 145 -14.97 32.20 7.88
C PHE A 145 -14.20 30.97 7.40
N THR A 146 -14.49 30.48 6.20
CA THR A 146 -13.80 29.32 5.62
C THR A 146 -13.55 29.51 4.14
N TYR A 147 -12.28 29.40 3.73
CA TYR A 147 -11.93 29.27 2.32
C TYR A 147 -12.07 27.83 1.85
N ASN A 148 -12.77 27.65 0.73
CA ASN A 148 -13.03 26.35 0.11
C ASN A 148 -12.40 26.27 -1.28
N ASN A 149 -11.91 25.08 -1.62
CA ASN A 149 -11.48 24.77 -2.98
C ASN A 149 -11.62 23.26 -3.22
N ASN A 150 -11.45 22.81 -4.45
CA ASN A 150 -11.42 21.40 -4.77
C ASN A 150 -10.39 21.12 -5.85
N GLY A 151 -10.11 19.85 -6.08
CA GLY A 151 -9.13 19.48 -7.08
C GLY A 151 -9.04 17.99 -7.32
N ARG A 152 -7.99 17.60 -8.04
CA ARG A 152 -7.71 16.22 -8.42
C ARG A 152 -6.41 15.74 -7.78
N ILE A 153 -6.35 14.44 -7.51
CA ILE A 153 -5.15 13.78 -6.99
C ILE A 153 -4.82 12.55 -7.84
N ASN A 154 -3.54 12.32 -8.08
CA ASN A 154 -3.05 11.16 -8.84
C ASN A 154 -1.97 10.39 -8.07
N PRO A 155 -2.32 9.63 -7.01
CA PRO A 155 -1.34 8.90 -6.21
C PRO A 155 -0.70 7.72 -6.97
N LEU A 156 0.53 7.38 -6.56
CA LEU A 156 1.26 6.16 -6.87
C LEU A 156 1.75 5.59 -5.54
N THR A 157 1.29 4.40 -5.18
CA THR A 157 1.55 3.80 -3.87
C THR A 157 2.28 2.48 -4.03
N PHE A 158 3.32 2.30 -3.21
CA PHE A 158 4.02 1.04 -3.03
C PHE A 158 3.74 0.52 -1.63
N ARG A 159 3.27 -0.72 -1.53
CA ARG A 159 2.90 -1.33 -0.25
C ARG A 159 3.54 -2.70 -0.14
N PHE A 160 4.06 -2.98 1.05
CA PHE A 160 4.62 -4.27 1.44
C PHE A 160 3.78 -4.81 2.59
N SER A 161 3.30 -6.05 2.49
CA SER A 161 2.47 -6.65 3.54
C SER A 161 2.72 -8.13 3.74
N ILE A 162 2.55 -8.60 4.98
CA ILE A 162 2.59 -9.99 5.37
C ILE A 162 1.15 -10.51 5.42
N SER A 163 0.87 -11.65 4.78
CA SER A 163 -0.44 -12.29 4.85
C SER A 163 -0.49 -13.38 5.92
N LEU A 164 -1.47 -13.29 6.82
CA LEU A 164 -1.92 -14.38 7.67
C LEU A 164 -3.01 -15.15 6.95
N LYS A 165 -2.92 -16.47 6.90
CA LYS A 165 -3.83 -17.34 6.15
C LYS A 165 -5.07 -17.70 6.95
N LYS A 166 -6.21 -17.92 6.27
CA LYS A 166 -7.43 -18.44 6.89
C LYS A 166 -7.20 -19.89 7.32
N LEU A 167 -7.67 -20.26 8.52
CA LEU A 167 -7.72 -21.65 8.97
C LEU A 167 -8.91 -22.35 8.30
N ASP A 168 -8.73 -23.57 7.82
CA ASP A 168 -9.82 -24.43 7.38
C ASP A 168 -10.51 -25.02 8.62
N LYS A 169 -11.56 -24.32 9.09
CA LYS A 169 -12.33 -24.74 10.28
C LYS A 169 -12.99 -26.10 10.09
N GLY A 170 -13.55 -26.36 8.91
CA GLY A 170 -14.26 -27.61 8.64
C GLY A 170 -13.33 -28.83 8.65
N HIS A 171 -12.10 -28.67 8.16
CA HIS A 171 -11.09 -29.72 8.33
C HIS A 171 -10.65 -29.84 9.78
N TYR A 172 -10.32 -28.72 10.44
CA TYR A 172 -9.87 -28.72 11.83
C TYR A 172 -10.87 -29.36 12.80
N GLU A 173 -12.17 -29.12 12.62
CA GLU A 173 -13.22 -29.73 13.44
C GLU A 173 -13.30 -31.26 13.27
N ARG A 174 -13.01 -31.78 12.07
CA ARG A 174 -13.07 -33.22 11.76
C ARG A 174 -11.81 -33.98 12.15
N THR A 175 -10.64 -33.41 11.92
CA THR A 175 -9.35 -34.11 12.07
C THR A 175 -8.52 -33.61 13.24
N LYS A 176 -8.88 -32.46 13.83
CA LYS A 176 -8.06 -31.69 14.79
C LYS A 176 -6.71 -31.23 14.19
N GLU A 177 -6.54 -31.33 12.87
CA GLU A 177 -5.35 -30.89 12.17
C GLU A 177 -5.49 -29.45 11.67
N LYS A 178 -4.47 -28.61 11.92
CA LYS A 178 -4.47 -27.20 11.51
C LYS A 178 -4.01 -27.06 10.06
N ILE A 179 -4.96 -27.09 9.13
CA ILE A 179 -4.73 -26.78 7.72
C ILE A 179 -5.12 -25.33 7.42
N TYR A 180 -4.23 -24.61 6.74
CA TYR A 180 -4.49 -23.23 6.31
C TYR A 180 -4.87 -23.19 4.83
N LEU A 181 -5.90 -22.40 4.53
CA LEU A 181 -6.33 -22.14 3.16
C LEU A 181 -5.33 -21.21 2.45
N ASP A 182 -5.34 -21.29 1.12
CA ASP A 182 -4.57 -20.38 0.26
C ASP A 182 -5.05 -18.92 0.36
N ASP A 183 -6.23 -18.69 0.93
CA ASP A 183 -6.81 -17.37 1.11
C ASP A 183 -6.22 -16.62 2.29
N ASP A 184 -5.98 -15.33 2.08
CA ASP A 184 -5.46 -14.46 3.11
C ASP A 184 -6.63 -14.07 4.03
N MET A 185 -6.45 -14.15 5.34
CA MET A 185 -7.40 -13.70 6.36
C MET A 185 -7.18 -12.23 6.68
N ILE A 186 -5.94 -11.90 7.05
CA ILE A 186 -5.49 -10.58 7.43
C ILE A 186 -4.19 -10.28 6.69
N ARG A 187 -3.99 -9.03 6.29
CA ARG A 187 -2.72 -8.49 5.82
C ARG A 187 -2.30 -7.34 6.69
N ILE A 188 -1.08 -7.41 7.19
CA ILE A 188 -0.46 -6.34 7.97
C ILE A 188 0.76 -5.87 7.20
N GLY A 189 0.90 -4.57 7.02
CA GLY A 189 1.96 -4.03 6.20
C GLY A 189 2.19 -2.55 6.39
N GLY A 190 2.97 -2.01 5.48
CA GLY A 190 3.20 -0.59 5.36
C GLY A 190 3.67 -0.24 3.96
N GLY A 191 3.76 1.06 3.68
CA GLY A 191 4.08 1.51 2.35
C GLY A 191 4.44 2.98 2.27
N ILE A 192 4.87 3.37 1.08
CA ILE A 192 5.16 4.74 0.70
C ILE A 192 4.28 5.12 -0.49
N GLY A 193 3.72 6.32 -0.45
CA GLY A 193 2.91 6.87 -1.53
C GLY A 193 3.47 8.21 -1.99
N PHE A 194 3.38 8.46 -3.29
CA PHE A 194 3.73 9.71 -3.93
C PHE A 194 2.50 10.22 -4.68
N GLY A 195 2.25 11.52 -4.66
CA GLY A 195 1.09 12.09 -5.32
C GLY A 195 1.29 13.55 -5.67
N GLY A 196 0.42 14.05 -6.53
CA GLY A 196 0.26 15.48 -6.76
C GLY A 196 -1.19 15.85 -6.53
N LEU A 197 -1.43 16.84 -5.67
CA LEU A 197 -2.68 17.57 -5.58
C LEU A 197 -2.66 18.69 -6.61
N ARG A 198 -3.69 18.78 -7.43
CA ARG A 198 -3.88 19.89 -8.35
C ARG A 198 -5.22 20.53 -8.05
N PHE A 199 -5.20 21.77 -7.57
CA PHE A 199 -6.39 22.58 -7.38
C PHE A 199 -7.05 22.87 -8.72
N ARG A 200 -8.38 22.86 -8.74
CA ARG A 200 -9.17 23.15 -9.93
C ARG A 200 -9.12 24.64 -10.25
N ASN A 201 -9.25 25.47 -9.22
CA ASN A 201 -9.25 26.92 -9.34
C ASN A 201 -8.01 27.50 -8.65
N PRO A 202 -7.38 28.54 -9.22
CA PRO A 202 -6.22 29.19 -8.62
C PRO A 202 -6.59 30.02 -7.39
N ALA A 203 -7.87 30.36 -7.20
CA ALA A 203 -8.36 31.02 -6.01
C ALA A 203 -9.31 30.13 -5.21
N SER A 204 -9.21 30.20 -3.89
CA SER A 204 -10.17 29.60 -2.95
C SER A 204 -11.29 30.60 -2.68
N THR A 205 -12.53 30.11 -2.61
CA THR A 205 -13.73 30.95 -2.44
C THR A 205 -14.25 30.89 -1.02
N GLN A 206 -15.05 31.86 -0.62
CA GLN A 206 -15.72 31.94 0.67
C GLN A 206 -17.10 32.58 0.47
N ASP A 207 -18.02 32.29 1.40
CA ASP A 207 -19.44 32.63 1.26
C ASP A 207 -19.89 33.74 2.23
N VAL A 208 -18.97 34.31 3.01
CA VAL A 208 -19.29 35.27 4.10
C VAL A 208 -19.43 36.70 3.58
N SER A 209 -18.53 37.15 2.70
CA SER A 209 -18.55 38.53 2.19
C SER A 209 -18.10 38.59 0.74
N SER A 210 -18.97 39.05 -0.17
CA SER A 210 -18.61 39.21 -1.59
C SER A 210 -17.45 40.19 -1.82
N LEU A 211 -17.22 41.10 -0.87
CA LEU A 211 -16.21 42.16 -0.96
C LEU A 211 -14.78 41.64 -0.70
N LEU A 212 -14.61 40.62 0.15
CA LEU A 212 -13.31 40.00 0.39
C LEU A 212 -12.81 39.15 -0.78
N ARG A 213 -13.71 38.80 -1.71
CA ARG A 213 -13.45 37.95 -2.89
C ARG A 213 -12.76 36.63 -2.50
N GLY A 214 -12.06 36.01 -3.45
CA GLY A 214 -11.32 34.78 -3.24
C GLY A 214 -9.86 35.02 -2.82
N TYR A 215 -9.30 34.03 -2.12
CA TYR A 215 -7.88 33.98 -1.78
C TYR A 215 -7.10 33.26 -2.90
N THR A 216 -6.20 33.99 -3.57
CA THR A 216 -5.35 33.43 -4.61
C THR A 216 -4.29 32.53 -4.01
N LEU A 217 -4.27 31.27 -4.43
CA LEU A 217 -3.28 30.29 -4.01
C LEU A 217 -1.92 30.62 -4.64
N PRO A 218 -0.83 30.66 -3.86
CA PRO A 218 0.52 30.85 -4.40
C PRO A 218 0.94 29.71 -5.33
N GLU A 219 0.48 28.49 -5.03
CA GLU A 219 0.79 27.29 -5.79
C GLU A 219 -0.48 26.46 -5.98
N THR A 220 -0.81 26.16 -7.23
CA THR A 220 -2.00 25.34 -7.57
C THR A 220 -1.71 23.84 -7.59
N LYS A 221 -0.44 23.45 -7.46
CA LYS A 221 0.00 22.05 -7.49
C LYS A 221 0.91 21.71 -6.32
N LEU A 222 0.46 20.88 -5.40
CA LEU A 222 1.27 20.39 -4.29
C LEU A 222 1.70 18.94 -4.50
N SER A 223 3.01 18.69 -4.44
CA SER A 223 3.56 17.33 -4.48
C SER A 223 3.61 16.75 -3.07
N THR A 224 2.97 15.60 -2.87
CA THR A 224 2.83 14.97 -1.56
C THR A 224 3.57 13.64 -1.50
N THR A 225 4.20 13.34 -0.36
CA THR A 225 4.74 12.02 -0.02
C THR A 225 4.05 11.54 1.25
N LYS A 226 3.71 10.25 1.33
CA LYS A 226 3.11 9.63 2.52
C LYS A 226 3.81 8.34 2.90
N LEU A 227 3.94 8.09 4.19
CA LEU A 227 4.44 6.85 4.78
C LEU A 227 3.36 6.30 5.71
N PHE A 228 3.01 5.03 5.58
CA PHE A 228 1.84 4.48 6.26
C PHE A 228 2.00 3.04 6.68
N ALA A 229 1.22 2.66 7.69
CA ALA A 229 0.90 1.28 8.03
C ALA A 229 -0.45 0.91 7.40
N SER A 230 -0.63 -0.38 7.10
CA SER A 230 -1.85 -0.92 6.48
C SER A 230 -2.34 -2.15 7.21
N LEU A 231 -3.65 -2.22 7.44
CA LEU A 231 -4.35 -3.40 7.91
C LEU A 231 -5.49 -3.73 6.95
N SER A 232 -5.43 -4.90 6.31
CA SER A 232 -6.49 -5.39 5.43
C SER A 232 -7.10 -6.67 5.99
N TYR A 233 -8.42 -6.74 6.05
CA TYR A 233 -9.18 -7.91 6.51
C TYR A 233 -10.02 -8.48 5.37
N ASN A 234 -9.90 -9.78 5.10
CA ASN A 234 -10.66 -10.45 4.05
C ASN A 234 -12.07 -10.84 4.52
N MET A 235 -13.04 -10.00 4.17
CA MET A 235 -14.45 -10.17 4.51
C MET A 235 -15.07 -11.36 3.78
N TYR A 236 -14.80 -11.50 2.48
CA TYR A 236 -15.48 -12.49 1.65
C TYR A 236 -14.59 -12.99 0.52
N THR A 237 -14.59 -14.30 0.28
CA THR A 237 -13.94 -14.91 -0.88
C THR A 237 -14.94 -15.78 -1.62
N ILE A 238 -15.04 -15.62 -2.94
CA ILE A 238 -15.79 -16.51 -3.82
C ILE A 238 -14.97 -16.83 -5.08
N GLY A 239 -14.53 -18.08 -5.19
CA GLY A 239 -13.70 -18.54 -6.31
C GLY A 239 -12.41 -17.72 -6.46
N ASP A 240 -12.31 -16.95 -7.55
CA ASP A 240 -11.16 -16.10 -7.84
C ASP A 240 -11.31 -14.65 -7.34
N TYR A 241 -12.47 -14.29 -6.76
CA TYR A 241 -12.76 -12.96 -6.26
C TYR A 241 -12.69 -12.90 -4.74
N SER A 242 -12.14 -11.82 -4.19
CA SER A 242 -12.13 -11.58 -2.75
C SER A 242 -12.33 -10.10 -2.43
N ILE A 243 -13.06 -9.81 -1.36
CA ILE A 243 -13.37 -8.47 -0.87
C ILE A 243 -12.66 -8.28 0.46
N HIS A 244 -11.90 -7.19 0.59
CA HIS A 244 -11.16 -6.86 1.80
C HIS A 244 -11.57 -5.47 2.30
N ALA A 245 -11.81 -5.34 3.60
CA ALA A 245 -11.80 -4.04 4.27
C ALA A 245 -10.34 -3.62 4.47
N ASP A 246 -9.99 -2.39 4.13
CA ASP A 246 -8.61 -1.91 4.17
C ASP A 246 -8.53 -0.57 4.89
N VAL A 247 -7.66 -0.50 5.89
CA VAL A 247 -7.42 0.71 6.70
C VAL A 247 -5.95 1.07 6.62
N LEU A 248 -5.65 2.33 6.31
CA LEU A 248 -4.31 2.89 6.28
C LEU A 248 -4.23 4.06 7.26
N GLY A 249 -3.13 4.17 7.97
CA GLY A 249 -2.84 5.31 8.85
C GLY A 249 -1.36 5.63 8.81
N GLY A 250 -1.02 6.91 8.88
CA GLY A 250 0.38 7.30 8.85
C GLY A 250 0.62 8.80 8.75
N VAL A 251 1.80 9.15 8.27
CA VAL A 251 2.26 10.53 8.13
C VAL A 251 2.35 10.91 6.67
N TRP A 252 2.12 12.18 6.38
CA TRP A 252 2.20 12.71 5.03
C TRP A 252 2.87 14.08 5.08
N LYS A 253 3.48 14.49 3.96
CA LYS A 253 4.18 15.77 3.82
C LYS A 253 4.04 16.30 2.40
N VAL A 254 4.02 17.62 2.26
CA VAL A 254 4.26 18.29 0.98
C VAL A 254 5.78 18.41 0.78
N LYS A 255 6.25 18.47 -0.46
CA LYS A 255 7.67 18.70 -0.75
C LYS A 255 8.14 20.03 -0.16
N ALA A 256 9.28 20.02 0.52
CA ALA A 256 9.86 21.20 1.19
C ALA A 256 10.13 22.40 0.25
N LYS A 257 10.26 22.19 -1.07
CA LYS A 257 10.41 23.30 -2.03
C LYS A 257 9.14 24.14 -2.22
N GLN A 258 7.99 23.65 -1.74
CA GLN A 258 6.68 24.27 -1.99
C GLN A 258 6.04 24.80 -0.71
N VAL A 259 6.59 24.48 0.46
CA VAL A 259 6.03 24.79 1.78
C VAL A 259 7.18 25.04 2.75
N ASN A 260 7.07 26.09 3.56
CA ASN A 260 8.01 26.36 4.63
C ASN A 260 7.85 25.31 5.74
N THR A 261 8.87 24.46 5.93
CA THR A 261 8.79 23.33 6.87
C THR A 261 8.88 23.74 8.33
N ASP A 262 9.26 24.98 8.62
CA ASP A 262 9.49 25.45 9.99
C ASP A 262 8.19 25.91 10.65
N VAL A 263 7.23 26.37 9.85
CA VAL A 263 5.90 26.82 10.29
C VAL A 263 4.80 25.79 10.05
N VAL A 264 5.05 24.76 9.23
CA VAL A 264 4.05 23.76 8.86
C VAL A 264 4.15 22.47 9.67
N ASN A 265 3.08 22.21 10.42
CA ASN A 265 2.87 21.01 11.22
C ASN A 265 1.87 20.08 10.53
N TYR A 266 2.27 18.83 10.28
CA TYR A 266 1.43 17.85 9.58
C TYR A 266 0.72 16.93 10.56
N ASP A 267 -0.62 16.86 10.45
CA ASP A 267 -1.41 15.88 11.19
C ASP A 267 -1.29 14.50 10.54
N PRO A 268 -1.43 13.42 11.33
CA PRO A 268 -1.53 12.08 10.76
C PRO A 268 -2.74 11.98 9.84
N PHE A 269 -2.62 11.19 8.78
CA PHE A 269 -3.74 10.90 7.90
C PHE A 269 -4.36 9.56 8.24
N PHE A 270 -5.64 9.43 7.92
CA PHE A 270 -6.40 8.20 8.05
C PHE A 270 -7.17 7.91 6.76
N ASN A 271 -7.08 6.69 6.26
CA ASN A 271 -7.72 6.26 5.03
C ASN A 271 -8.45 4.94 5.25
N ILE A 272 -9.72 4.89 4.86
CA ILE A 272 -10.53 3.66 4.84
C ILE A 272 -10.92 3.37 3.40
N GLY A 273 -10.82 2.11 3.01
CA GLY A 273 -11.25 1.66 1.70
C GLY A 273 -11.74 0.22 1.67
N VAL A 274 -12.33 -0.14 0.54
CA VAL A 274 -12.75 -1.51 0.24
C VAL A 274 -11.96 -1.96 -0.97
N MET A 275 -11.29 -3.10 -0.88
CA MET A 275 -10.48 -3.66 -1.95
C MET A 275 -11.17 -4.88 -2.57
N PHE A 276 -11.52 -4.75 -3.86
CA PHE A 276 -12.06 -5.82 -4.68
C PHE A 276 -10.93 -6.45 -5.48
N GLN A 277 -10.57 -7.68 -5.14
CA GLN A 277 -9.40 -8.35 -5.68
C GLN A 277 -9.79 -9.55 -6.55
N MET A 278 -9.14 -9.67 -7.71
CA MET A 278 -9.26 -10.78 -8.64
C MET A 278 -7.94 -11.57 -8.72
N LYS A 279 -8.03 -12.89 -8.60
CA LYS A 279 -6.89 -13.81 -8.62
C LYS A 279 -6.61 -14.30 -10.04
N PHE A 280 -5.55 -13.80 -10.65
CA PHE A 280 -5.09 -14.30 -11.96
C PHE A 280 -4.24 -15.57 -11.83
N SER A 281 -3.45 -15.67 -10.77
CA SER A 281 -2.62 -16.84 -10.46
C SER A 281 -2.39 -17.00 -8.95
N LYS A 282 -1.64 -18.03 -8.54
CA LYS A 282 -1.22 -18.22 -7.15
C LYS A 282 -0.34 -17.06 -6.63
N TYR A 283 0.33 -16.34 -7.53
CA TYR A 283 1.35 -15.33 -7.20
C TYR A 283 1.00 -13.92 -7.68
N PHE A 284 -0.05 -13.79 -8.49
CA PHE A 284 -0.41 -12.54 -9.14
C PHE A 284 -1.90 -12.28 -8.98
N LYS A 285 -2.23 -11.12 -8.42
CA LYS A 285 -3.59 -10.67 -8.12
C LYS A 285 -3.72 -9.23 -8.60
N GLY A 286 -4.85 -8.88 -9.21
CA GLY A 286 -5.23 -7.50 -9.48
C GLY A 286 -6.29 -7.05 -8.48
N TYR A 287 -6.41 -5.75 -8.24
CA TYR A 287 -7.49 -5.21 -7.44
C TYR A 287 -7.85 -3.79 -7.82
N ILE A 288 -9.08 -3.42 -7.45
CA ILE A 288 -9.59 -2.06 -7.45
C ILE A 288 -9.93 -1.70 -6.02
N ARG A 289 -9.58 -0.48 -5.60
CA ARG A 289 -9.75 -0.01 -4.22
C ARG A 289 -10.31 1.41 -4.20
N PRO A 290 -11.63 1.60 -4.15
CA PRO A 290 -12.21 2.85 -3.70
C PRO A 290 -11.83 3.12 -2.23
N SER A 291 -11.44 4.36 -1.92
CA SER A 291 -11.10 4.76 -0.55
C SER A 291 -11.35 6.23 -0.29
N PHE A 292 -11.51 6.55 0.99
CA PHE A 292 -11.66 7.90 1.51
C PHE A 292 -10.56 8.19 2.53
N GLU A 293 -9.86 9.31 2.37
CA GLU A 293 -8.74 9.75 3.20
C GLU A 293 -9.04 11.12 3.79
N LEU A 294 -8.85 11.23 5.10
CA LEU A 294 -8.85 12.49 5.82
C LEU A 294 -7.42 12.84 6.22
N ARG A 295 -7.04 14.07 5.95
CA ARG A 295 -5.73 14.60 6.34
C ARG A 295 -5.76 16.11 6.51
N SER A 296 -4.88 16.61 7.36
CA SER A 296 -4.72 18.04 7.59
C SER A 296 -3.26 18.39 7.83
N TYR A 297 -2.98 19.67 7.64
CA TYR A 297 -1.79 20.31 8.17
C TYR A 297 -2.17 21.67 8.71
N THR A 298 -1.30 22.21 9.52
CA THR A 298 -1.48 23.47 10.21
C THR A 298 -0.27 24.34 9.91
N VAL A 299 -0.52 25.59 9.54
CA VAL A 299 0.51 26.62 9.43
C VAL A 299 0.40 27.49 10.66
N SER A 300 1.46 27.55 11.46
CA SER A 300 1.42 28.23 12.76
C SER A 300 2.71 29.01 13.04
N ASN A 301 2.56 30.17 13.65
CA ASN A 301 3.63 30.90 14.33
C ASN A 301 3.17 31.26 15.76
N ASP A 302 3.88 32.15 16.44
CA ASP A 302 3.55 32.54 17.83
C ASP A 302 2.21 33.30 17.97
N LEU A 303 1.67 33.82 16.87
CA LEU A 303 0.48 34.71 16.87
C LEU A 303 -0.74 34.07 16.20
N VAL A 304 -0.54 33.21 15.21
CA VAL A 304 -1.58 32.70 14.31
C VAL A 304 -1.45 31.20 14.15
N ASN A 305 -2.61 30.52 14.12
CA ASN A 305 -2.70 29.07 13.95
C ASN A 305 -3.78 28.71 12.92
N ILE A 306 -3.37 28.35 11.71
CA ILE A 306 -4.29 28.15 10.58
C ILE A 306 -4.29 26.72 10.09
N GLN A 307 -5.48 26.10 10.09
CA GLN A 307 -5.64 24.71 9.69
C GLN A 307 -6.07 24.55 8.23
N HIS A 308 -5.47 23.58 7.55
CA HIS A 308 -5.77 23.18 6.19
C HIS A 308 -6.26 21.75 6.18
N LYS A 309 -7.54 21.55 5.83
CA LYS A 309 -8.21 20.24 5.83
C LYS A 309 -8.42 19.74 4.42
N PHE A 310 -8.09 18.47 4.20
CA PHE A 310 -8.32 17.77 2.94
C PHE A 310 -9.16 16.52 3.20
N SER A 311 -10.25 16.40 2.45
CA SER A 311 -11.02 15.16 2.31
C SER A 311 -10.79 14.62 0.91
N VAL A 312 -10.22 13.43 0.78
CA VAL A 312 -9.76 12.89 -0.50
C VAL A 312 -10.47 11.58 -0.77
N PHE A 313 -11.09 11.48 -1.94
CA PHE A 313 -11.63 10.22 -2.43
C PHE A 313 -10.77 9.72 -3.59
N THR A 314 -10.34 8.46 -3.54
CA THR A 314 -9.52 7.85 -4.59
C THR A 314 -10.09 6.51 -5.03
N ILE A 315 -9.87 6.18 -6.30
CA ILE A 315 -10.02 4.83 -6.82
C ILE A 315 -8.64 4.38 -7.26
N ASP A 316 -8.10 3.40 -6.55
CA ASP A 316 -6.77 2.85 -6.81
C ASP A 316 -6.86 1.55 -7.60
N LEU A 317 -6.11 1.44 -8.70
CA LEU A 317 -5.89 0.20 -9.44
C LEU A 317 -4.56 -0.38 -9.02
N GLY A 318 -4.58 -1.60 -8.49
CA GLY A 318 -3.41 -2.22 -7.90
C GLY A 318 -3.08 -3.60 -8.47
N LEU A 319 -1.79 -3.91 -8.46
CA LEU A 319 -1.26 -5.25 -8.74
C LEU A 319 -0.53 -5.73 -7.49
N LEU A 320 -0.85 -6.96 -7.07
CA LEU A 320 -0.23 -7.63 -5.94
C LEU A 320 0.56 -8.85 -6.44
N PHE A 321 1.84 -8.86 -6.08
CA PHE A 321 2.82 -9.87 -6.41
C PHE A 321 3.29 -10.61 -5.14
N LYS A 322 3.34 -11.94 -5.21
CA LYS A 322 3.97 -12.81 -4.22
C LYS A 322 5.15 -13.53 -4.86
N TYR A 323 6.28 -13.61 -4.15
CA TYR A 323 7.42 -14.36 -4.64
C TYR A 323 7.09 -15.86 -4.71
N PRO A 324 7.42 -16.58 -5.80
CA PRO A 324 7.07 -17.99 -5.95
C PRO A 324 7.86 -18.91 -4.99
N ILE A 325 7.13 -19.80 -4.30
CA ILE A 325 7.72 -20.80 -3.38
C ILE A 325 8.65 -21.74 -4.16
N TYR A 326 8.15 -22.25 -5.29
CA TYR A 326 8.85 -23.24 -6.10
C TYR A 326 9.52 -22.63 -7.33
N PRO A 327 10.76 -23.03 -7.65
CA PRO A 327 11.39 -22.69 -8.92
C PRO A 327 10.58 -23.26 -10.08
N ARG A 328 10.70 -22.65 -11.26
CA ARG A 328 10.14 -23.22 -12.49
C ARG A 328 10.99 -24.42 -12.92
N ASN A 329 10.36 -25.50 -13.36
CA ASN A 329 11.10 -26.57 -14.02
C ASN A 329 11.71 -26.03 -15.34
N LYS A 330 13.02 -26.17 -15.52
CA LYS A 330 13.73 -25.74 -16.74
C LYS A 330 13.67 -26.77 -17.86
N TYR A 331 13.33 -28.03 -17.55
CA TYR A 331 13.23 -29.09 -18.55
C TYR A 331 12.03 -28.84 -19.47
N GLN A 332 12.30 -28.56 -20.74
CA GLN A 332 11.26 -28.24 -21.73
C GLN A 332 10.32 -29.42 -22.02
N ALA A 333 10.80 -30.65 -21.81
CA ALA A 333 10.03 -31.88 -21.95
C ALA A 333 8.98 -32.03 -20.83
N ASP A 334 9.17 -31.38 -19.69
CA ASP A 334 8.21 -31.39 -18.61
C ASP A 334 7.08 -30.39 -18.89
N GLN A 335 5.94 -30.92 -19.33
CA GLN A 335 4.75 -30.13 -19.68
C GLN A 335 3.72 -30.08 -18.55
N VAL A 336 4.08 -30.57 -17.36
CA VAL A 336 3.17 -30.59 -16.23
C VAL A 336 2.80 -29.16 -15.86
N GLN A 337 1.51 -28.89 -15.74
CA GLN A 337 1.00 -27.54 -15.48
C GLN A 337 1.00 -27.20 -13.99
N MET A 338 0.80 -28.23 -13.17
CA MET A 338 0.71 -28.17 -11.72
C MET A 338 2.10 -28.22 -11.07
N GLU A 339 2.12 -28.02 -9.76
CA GLU A 339 3.29 -28.31 -8.94
C GLU A 339 3.56 -29.82 -8.98
N HIS A 340 4.80 -30.22 -9.27
CA HIS A 340 5.19 -31.62 -9.44
C HIS A 340 6.60 -31.85 -8.89
N ILE A 341 6.91 -33.11 -8.60
CA ILE A 341 8.24 -33.52 -8.15
C ILE A 341 9.04 -33.96 -9.38
N PHE A 342 10.21 -33.35 -9.58
CA PHE A 342 11.18 -33.76 -10.59
C PHE A 342 12.56 -33.81 -9.92
N ASN A 343 13.31 -34.91 -10.07
CA ASN A 343 14.61 -35.11 -9.42
C ASN A 343 14.62 -34.75 -7.93
N ASN A 344 13.66 -35.28 -7.16
CA ASN A 344 13.51 -35.05 -5.71
C ASN A 344 13.39 -33.57 -5.29
N LYS A 345 12.93 -32.71 -6.20
CA LYS A 345 12.64 -31.29 -5.93
C LYS A 345 11.25 -30.95 -6.46
N ILE A 346 10.51 -30.12 -5.73
CA ILE A 346 9.21 -29.63 -6.19
C ILE A 346 9.46 -28.44 -7.13
N TYR A 347 8.92 -28.56 -8.34
CA TYR A 347 8.92 -27.49 -9.32
C TYR A 347 7.50 -27.04 -9.62
N ARG A 348 7.43 -25.78 -10.03
CA ARG A 348 6.24 -25.20 -10.65
C ARG A 348 6.28 -25.45 -12.16
N GLY A 349 5.17 -25.97 -12.68
CA GLY A 349 4.95 -26.15 -14.12
C GLY A 349 4.81 -24.84 -14.91
N ARG A 350 3.76 -24.06 -14.63
CA ARG A 350 3.44 -22.83 -15.38
C ARG A 350 4.17 -21.57 -14.88
N PRO A 351 4.43 -20.56 -15.74
CA PRO A 351 4.89 -19.23 -15.33
C PRO A 351 4.04 -18.59 -14.21
N PHE A 352 4.64 -17.70 -13.41
CA PHE A 352 4.03 -17.26 -12.15
C PHE A 352 2.78 -16.40 -12.37
N TYR A 353 2.64 -15.81 -13.55
CA TYR A 353 1.50 -15.00 -13.96
C TYR A 353 0.35 -15.81 -14.58
N ARG A 354 0.51 -17.13 -14.80
CA ARG A 354 -0.55 -17.99 -15.36
C ARG A 354 -1.23 -18.82 -14.28
N LYS A 355 -2.55 -18.96 -14.38
CA LYS A 355 -3.32 -19.88 -13.53
C LYS A 355 -2.86 -21.33 -13.76
N GLN A 356 -2.60 -22.04 -12.68
CA GLN A 356 -2.44 -23.49 -12.65
C GLN A 356 -3.85 -24.08 -12.61
N ASN A 357 -4.22 -24.88 -13.61
CA ASN A 357 -5.56 -25.45 -13.68
C ASN A 357 -5.49 -26.94 -13.28
N PRO A 358 -6.04 -27.33 -12.11
CA PRO A 358 -6.02 -28.73 -11.67
C PRO A 358 -6.84 -29.65 -12.59
N ARG A 359 -7.83 -29.11 -13.31
CA ARG A 359 -8.66 -29.87 -14.26
C ARG A 359 -7.96 -30.17 -15.59
N PHE A 360 -6.85 -29.49 -15.89
CA PHE A 360 -6.02 -29.78 -17.06
C PHE A 360 -4.76 -30.48 -16.59
N GLY A 361 -4.90 -31.77 -16.26
CA GLY A 361 -3.80 -32.64 -15.87
C GLY A 361 -2.67 -32.62 -16.89
N GLN A 362 -1.43 -32.59 -16.36
CA GLN A 362 -0.09 -32.95 -16.87
C GLN A 362 0.33 -32.76 -18.34
N ASN A 363 -0.55 -32.52 -19.31
CA ASN A 363 -0.20 -32.31 -20.71
C ASN A 363 -0.74 -30.97 -21.22
N ARG A 364 0.14 -30.22 -21.89
CA ARG A 364 -0.28 -29.13 -22.79
C ARG A 364 -1.06 -29.80 -23.92
N ILE A 365 -2.21 -29.24 -24.31
CA ILE A 365 -2.84 -29.62 -25.58
C ILE A 365 -1.77 -29.43 -26.65
N ARG A 366 -1.26 -30.52 -27.21
CA ARG A 366 -0.52 -30.48 -28.46
C ARG A 366 -1.52 -29.88 -29.45
N ARG A 367 -1.37 -28.59 -29.78
CA ARG A 367 -1.94 -28.10 -31.04
C ARG A 367 -1.36 -29.06 -32.08
N LYS A 368 -2.20 -29.92 -32.66
CA LYS A 368 -1.77 -30.77 -33.77
C LYS A 368 -1.12 -29.81 -34.77
N PRO A 369 0.11 -30.08 -35.24
CA PRO A 369 0.65 -29.30 -36.33
C PRO A 369 -0.39 -29.29 -37.45
N ILE A 370 -0.68 -28.10 -37.98
CA ILE A 370 -1.54 -27.96 -39.16
C ILE A 370 -0.87 -28.80 -40.24
N GLY A 371 -1.50 -29.91 -40.65
CA GLY A 371 -1.01 -30.77 -41.73
C GLY A 371 -0.81 -32.27 -41.43
N SER A 372 -0.91 -32.76 -40.19
CA SER A 372 -0.79 -34.22 -39.96
C SER A 372 -2.14 -34.95 -40.05
N SER A 373 -2.71 -35.01 -41.25
CA SER A 373 -3.67 -36.07 -41.59
C SER A 373 -2.85 -37.32 -41.93
N PHE A 374 -2.93 -38.36 -41.09
CA PHE A 374 -2.48 -39.68 -41.53
C PHE A 374 -3.31 -40.07 -42.77
N PRO A 375 -2.68 -40.44 -43.90
CA PRO A 375 -3.44 -40.99 -45.00
C PRO A 375 -4.09 -42.28 -44.51
N ARG A 376 -5.43 -42.30 -44.45
CA ARG A 376 -6.16 -43.55 -44.29
C ARG A 376 -5.80 -44.44 -45.48
N ALA A 377 -5.14 -45.57 -45.22
CA ALA A 377 -4.93 -46.59 -46.23
C ALA A 377 -6.29 -46.93 -46.86
N ARG A 378 -6.45 -46.66 -48.15
CA ARG A 378 -7.63 -47.11 -48.90
C ARG A 378 -7.63 -48.63 -48.81
N LYS A 379 -8.66 -49.20 -48.17
CA LYS A 379 -8.95 -50.63 -48.26
C LYS A 379 -9.17 -50.96 -49.74
N ASN A 380 -8.24 -51.69 -50.34
CA ASN A 380 -8.49 -52.35 -51.62
C ASN A 380 -9.66 -53.33 -51.39
N LYS A 381 -10.80 -53.04 -52.04
CA LYS A 381 -11.89 -53.99 -52.16
C LYS A 381 -11.38 -55.16 -52.99
N SER A 382 -11.20 -56.32 -52.36
CA SER A 382 -11.12 -57.58 -53.08
C SER A 382 -12.44 -57.81 -53.81
N ARG A 383 -12.41 -57.80 -55.14
CA ARG A 383 -13.48 -58.38 -55.96
C ARG A 383 -13.28 -59.90 -55.92
N LYS A 384 -14.17 -60.60 -55.23
CA LYS A 384 -14.44 -62.03 -55.44
C LYS A 384 -15.34 -62.18 -56.66
N GLY A 385 -14.98 -63.12 -57.54
CA GLY A 385 -15.86 -63.99 -58.31
C GLY A 385 -16.82 -63.36 -59.33
N ASN A 386 -16.58 -63.61 -60.62
CA ASN A 386 -17.17 -64.76 -61.31
C ASN A 386 -16.11 -65.44 -62.16
#